data_AF-A0A2V6AYH2-F1
#
_entry.id   AF-A0A2V6AYH2-F1
#
_cell.length_a   1.000
_cell.length_b   1.000
_cell.length_c   1.000
_cell.angle_alpha   90.00
_cell.angle_beta   90.00
_cell.angle_gamma   90.00
#
_symmetry.space_group_name_H-M   'P 1'
#
loop_
_entity.id
_entity.type
_entity.pdbx_description
1 polymer ?
#
loop_
_entity_poly.entity_id
_entity_poly.type
_entity_poly.pdbx_seq_one_letter_code
_entity_poly.pdbx_strand_id
1 'polypeptide(L)'
;RPNLSKDYLAGTAPEEWIPLRSADFYRGRKIDTLTNTSVTAIDPKAKQVTLSDGRSLGYGALLLATGAEAARLSIPGDNLPHVCYLRTLDSAT
;
A
#
# COMPACT_ATOMS: atom_id res chain seq x y z
N ARG A 1 -6.94 7.24 -2.63
CA ARG A 1 -7.29 6.31 -3.72
C ARG A 1 -8.77 6.54 -4.09
N PRO A 2 -9.09 7.60 -4.87
CA PRO A 2 -10.48 8.05 -5.05
C PRO A 2 -11.40 7.05 -5.77
N ASN A 3 -10.86 6.28 -6.72
CA ASN A 3 -11.65 5.35 -7.53
C ASN A 3 -12.18 4.16 -6.71
N LEU A 4 -11.53 3.81 -5.60
CA LEU A 4 -11.93 2.67 -4.76
C LEU A 4 -13.29 2.88 -4.08
N SER A 5 -13.65 4.12 -3.71
CA SER A 5 -14.92 4.42 -3.04
C SER A 5 -15.99 4.96 -3.99
N LYS A 6 -15.75 4.87 -5.30
CA LYS A 6 -16.63 5.43 -6.35
C LYS A 6 -16.80 4.38 -7.44
N ASP A 7 -16.22 4.62 -8.61
CA ASP A 7 -16.49 3.85 -9.82
C ASP A 7 -16.15 2.37 -9.66
N TYR A 8 -15.13 2.00 -8.87
CA TYR A 8 -14.82 0.59 -8.62
C TYR A 8 -15.87 -0.09 -7.72
N LEU A 9 -16.19 0.51 -6.57
CA LEU A 9 -17.22 -0.03 -5.67
C LEU A 9 -18.62 -0.02 -6.30
N ALA A 10 -18.87 0.93 -7.21
CA ALA A 10 -20.10 1.00 -8.01
C ALA A 10 -20.13 -0.02 -9.16
N GLY A 11 -19.05 -0.78 -9.40
CA GLY A 11 -18.94 -1.78 -10.46
C GLY A 11 -18.77 -1.22 -11.88
N THR A 12 -18.45 0.07 -12.01
CA THR A 12 -18.35 0.77 -13.30
C THR A 12 -16.93 1.00 -13.79
N ALA A 13 -15.92 0.78 -12.94
CA ALA A 13 -14.51 0.80 -13.34
C ALA A 13 -13.89 -0.61 -13.28
N PRO A 14 -13.20 -1.06 -14.36
CA PRO A 14 -12.49 -2.33 -14.35
C PRO A 14 -11.25 -2.28 -13.45
N GLU A 15 -10.84 -3.44 -12.94
CA GLU A 15 -9.71 -3.56 -12.00
C GLU A 15 -8.40 -3.03 -12.60
N GLU A 16 -8.23 -3.15 -13.92
CA GLU A 16 -7.09 -2.63 -14.68
C GLU A 16 -6.92 -1.10 -14.61
N TRP A 17 -7.92 -0.35 -14.15
CA TRP A 17 -7.81 1.11 -13.94
C TRP A 17 -7.24 1.48 -12.57
N ILE A 18 -7.06 0.51 -11.67
CA ILE A 18 -6.58 0.74 -10.31
C ILE A 18 -5.07 1.01 -10.24
N PRO A 19 -4.21 0.29 -10.99
CA PRO A 19 -2.77 0.60 -11.02
C PRO A 19 -2.52 2.02 -11.54
N LEU A 20 -1.64 2.78 -10.88
CA LEU A 20 -1.30 4.14 -11.31
C LEU A 20 -0.61 4.15 -12.69
N ARG A 21 0.21 3.14 -12.97
CA ARG A 21 0.94 2.91 -14.22
C ARG A 21 1.15 1.41 -14.41
N SER A 22 1.42 0.98 -15.65
CA SER A 22 1.77 -0.41 -15.96
C SER A 22 3.14 -0.79 -15.39
N ALA A 23 3.41 -2.08 -15.19
CA ALA A 23 4.71 -2.56 -14.74
C ALA A 23 5.85 -2.17 -15.72
N ASP A 24 5.57 -2.16 -17.02
CA ASP A 24 6.54 -1.79 -18.05
C ASP A 24 6.99 -0.32 -17.98
N PHE A 25 6.11 0.57 -17.52
CA PHE A 25 6.46 1.96 -17.28
C PHE A 25 7.61 2.09 -16.27
N TYR A 26 7.55 1.33 -15.17
CA TYR A 26 8.58 1.38 -14.12
C TYR A 26 9.89 0.75 -14.62
N ARG A 27 9.83 -0.42 -15.28
CA ARG A 27 11.00 -1.08 -15.87
C ARG A 27 11.70 -0.19 -16.89
N GLY A 28 10.94 0.42 -17.81
CA GLY A 28 11.47 1.32 -18.83
C GLY A 28 12.14 2.57 -18.26
N ARG A 29 11.77 2.99 -17.04
CA ARG A 29 12.38 4.10 -16.31
C ARG A 29 13.48 3.69 -15.33
N LYS A 30 13.84 2.40 -15.27
CA LYS A 30 14.81 1.84 -14.31
C LYS A 30 14.40 2.10 -12.86
N ILE A 31 13.10 1.98 -12.59
CA ILE A 31 12.54 2.06 -11.24
C ILE A 31 12.33 0.62 -10.75
N ASP A 32 13.15 0.20 -9.79
CA ASP A 32 12.98 -1.08 -9.14
C ASP A 32 11.78 -1.03 -8.19
N THR A 33 10.89 -2.02 -8.30
CA THR A 33 9.68 -2.11 -7.48
C THR A 33 9.68 -3.43 -6.73
N LEU A 34 9.67 -3.36 -5.40
CA LEU A 34 9.54 -4.53 -4.52
C LEU A 34 8.11 -4.58 -4.00
N THR A 35 7.25 -5.32 -4.69
CA THR A 35 5.88 -5.59 -4.26
C THR A 35 5.84 -6.67 -3.17
N ASN A 36 4.74 -6.76 -2.41
CA ASN A 36 4.57 -7.73 -1.32
C ASN A 36 5.72 -7.70 -0.29
N THR A 37 6.38 -6.56 -0.15
CA THR A 37 7.53 -6.35 0.71
C THR A 37 7.27 -5.09 1.53
N SER A 38 7.34 -5.19 2.86
CA SER A 38 7.22 -4.03 3.75
C SER A 38 8.55 -3.70 4.41
N VAL A 39 8.74 -2.43 4.74
CA VAL A 39 9.85 -1.98 5.59
C VAL A 39 9.41 -2.09 7.04
N THR A 40 10.15 -2.82 7.86
CA THR A 40 9.83 -3.09 9.28
C THR A 40 10.64 -2.21 10.24
N ALA A 41 11.82 -1.75 9.82
CA ALA A 41 12.67 -0.86 10.61
C ALA A 41 13.50 0.06 9.72
N ILE A 42 13.89 1.21 10.27
CA ILE A 42 14.80 2.17 9.64
C ILE A 42 15.94 2.44 10.62
N ASP A 43 17.19 2.30 10.16
CA ASP A 43 18.39 2.77 10.86
C ASP A 43 18.94 4.02 10.15
N PRO A 44 18.66 5.23 10.66
CA PRO A 44 19.14 6.46 10.04
C PRO A 44 20.64 6.67 10.15
N LYS A 45 21.30 6.06 11.16
CA LYS A 45 22.75 6.20 11.35
C LYS A 45 23.50 5.36 10.32
N ALA A 46 23.06 4.11 10.13
CA ALA A 46 23.61 3.21 9.12
C ALA A 46 23.08 3.50 7.70
N LYS A 47 22.07 4.38 7.57
CA LYS A 47 21.32 4.68 6.34
C LYS A 47 20.78 3.42 5.68
N GLN A 48 20.10 2.59 6.46
CA GLN A 48 19.54 1.31 6.01
C GLN A 48 18.09 1.15 6.43
N VAL A 49 17.36 0.35 5.65
CA VAL A 49 16.02 -0.13 6.00
C VAL A 49 16.04 -1.66 6.07
N THR A 50 15.30 -2.20 7.03
CA THR A 50 15.07 -3.65 7.16
C THR A 50 13.75 -4.01 6.50
N LEU A 51 13.77 -5.04 5.66
CA LEU A 51 12.60 -5.56 4.97
C LEU A 51 11.93 -6.67 5.78
N SER A 52 10.67 -6.97 5.48
CA SER A 52 9.89 -8.03 6.13
C SER A 52 10.45 -9.44 5.96
N ASP A 53 11.29 -9.66 4.95
CA ASP A 53 12.02 -10.91 4.71
C ASP A 53 13.39 -10.97 5.40
N GLY A 54 13.73 -9.96 6.20
CA GLY A 54 14.98 -9.87 6.95
C GLY A 54 16.16 -9.29 6.18
N ARG A 55 16.02 -8.99 4.87
CA ARG A 55 17.07 -8.31 4.11
C ARG A 55 17.20 -6.84 4.54
N SER A 56 18.39 -6.27 4.34
CA SER A 56 18.65 -4.85 4.53
C SER A 56 18.98 -4.16 3.22
N LEU A 57 18.45 -2.95 3.01
CA LEU A 57 18.78 -2.11 1.86
C LEU A 57 19.36 -0.78 2.33
N GLY A 58 20.52 -0.41 1.78
CA GLY A 58 21.11 0.91 1.99
C GLY A 58 20.44 1.99 1.16
N TYR A 59 20.42 3.23 1.65
CA TYR A 59 19.89 4.37 0.91
C TYR A 59 20.81 5.60 0.97
N GLY A 60 20.82 6.38 -0.11
CA GLY A 60 21.40 7.73 -0.11
C GLY A 60 20.45 8.77 0.49
N ALA A 61 19.18 8.69 0.07
CA ALA A 61 18.05 9.47 0.58
C ALA A 61 16.83 8.55 0.76
N LEU A 62 15.99 8.85 1.75
CA LEU A 62 14.79 8.07 2.07
C LEU A 62 13.55 8.97 2.03
N LEU A 63 12.56 8.59 1.21
CA LEU A 63 11.24 9.22 1.16
C LEU A 63 10.21 8.30 1.81
N LEU A 64 9.55 8.77 2.86
CA LEU A 64 8.47 8.03 3.52
C LEU A 64 7.13 8.37 2.85
N ALA A 65 6.61 7.42 2.08
CA ALA A 65 5.33 7.52 1.39
C ALA A 65 4.36 6.39 1.82
N THR A 66 4.41 6.00 3.10
CA THR A 66 3.64 4.87 3.68
C THR A 66 2.12 5.12 3.73
N GLY A 67 1.69 6.37 3.54
CA GLY A 67 0.28 6.72 3.60
C GLY A 67 -0.26 6.63 5.03
N ALA A 68 -1.45 6.07 5.18
CA ALA A 68 -2.15 5.95 6.46
C ALA A 68 -3.09 4.74 6.42
N GLU A 69 -3.33 4.14 7.58
CA GLU A 69 -4.33 3.09 7.79
C GLU A 69 -5.66 3.69 8.30
N ALA A 70 -6.76 2.99 8.08
CA ALA A 70 -8.05 3.40 8.62
C ALA A 70 -8.04 3.20 10.14
N ALA A 71 -8.39 4.26 10.89
CA ALA A 71 -8.55 4.15 12.34
C ALA A 71 -9.65 3.15 12.67
N ARG A 72 -9.33 2.15 13.50
CA ARG A 72 -10.30 1.17 13.99
C ARG A 72 -11.18 1.80 15.07
N LEU A 73 -12.47 1.51 15.02
CA LEU A 73 -13.43 1.92 16.04
C LEU A 73 -13.24 1.07 17.29
N SER A 74 -12.97 1.69 18.44
CA SER A 74 -12.85 0.98 19.72
C SER A 74 -14.19 0.97 20.47
N ILE A 75 -15.25 0.49 19.82
CA ILE A 75 -16.61 0.43 20.38
C ILE A 75 -17.14 -1.01 20.33
N PRO A 76 -18.07 -1.41 21.21
CA PRO A 76 -18.73 -2.70 21.11
C PRO A 76 -19.39 -2.88 19.73
N GLY A 77 -19.04 -3.98 19.04
CA GLY A 77 -19.59 -4.32 17.72
C GLY A 77 -18.74 -3.86 16.53
N ASP A 78 -17.54 -3.32 16.74
CA ASP A 78 -16.60 -2.94 15.67
C ASP A 78 -16.11 -4.12 14.81
N ASN A 79 -16.23 -5.34 15.34
CA ASN A 79 -15.82 -6.60 14.73
C ASN A 79 -16.98 -7.39 14.09
N LEU A 80 -18.18 -6.80 13.99
CA LEU A 80 -19.32 -7.45 13.35
C LEU A 80 -19.04 -7.67 11.84
N PRO A 81 -19.52 -8.77 11.24
CA PRO A 81 -19.19 -9.15 9.86
C PRO A 81 -19.66 -8.14 8.79
N HIS A 82 -20.57 -7.22 9.14
CA HIS A 82 -21.09 -6.17 8.27
C HIS A 82 -20.41 -4.81 8.50
N VAL A 83 -19.39 -4.74 9.37
CA VAL A 83 -18.57 -3.54 9.61
C VAL A 83 -17.26 -3.68 8.84
N CYS A 84 -17.14 -2.97 7.72
CA CYS A 84 -15.98 -3.03 6.83
C CYS A 84 -15.23 -1.69 6.79
N TYR A 85 -13.91 -1.74 6.60
CA TYR A 85 -13.05 -0.55 6.46
C TYR A 85 -12.49 -0.51 5.05
N LEU A 86 -12.78 0.55 4.29
CA LEU A 86 -12.34 0.67 2.90
C LEU A 86 -11.03 1.45 2.78
N ARG A 87 -9.93 0.75 2.43
CA ARG A 87 -8.62 1.40 2.20
C ARG A 87 -7.82 0.81 1.04
N THR A 88 -7.81 -0.51 0.93
CA THR A 88 -7.13 -1.25 -0.14
C THR A 88 -8.15 -1.82 -1.12
N LEU A 89 -7.67 -2.39 -2.22
CA LEU A 89 -8.51 -3.09 -3.19
C LEU A 89 -9.19 -4.31 -2.55
N ASP A 90 -8.44 -5.10 -1.79
CA ASP A 90 -8.96 -6.26 -1.05
C ASP A 90 -10.08 -5.90 -0.07
N SER A 91 -10.15 -4.65 0.40
CA SER A 91 -11.25 -4.18 1.25
C SER A 91 -12.50 -3.74 0.47
N ALA A 92 -12.41 -3.66 -0.86
CA ALA A 92 -13.47 -3.23 -1.76
C ALA A 92 -14.20 -4.40 -2.43
N THR A 93 -13.70 -5.63 -2.25
CA THR A 93 -14.22 -6.90 -2.76
C THR A 93 -14.68 -7.77 -1.61
#